data_AF-A0A2S3QSM7-F1
#
_entry.id   AF-A0A2S3QSM7-F1
#
_cell.length_a   1.000
_cell.length_b   1.000
_cell.length_c   1.000
_cell.angle_alpha   90.00
_cell.angle_beta   90.00
_cell.angle_gamma   90.00
#
_symmetry.space_group_name_H-M   'P 1'
#
loop_
_entity.id
_entity.type
_entity.pdbx_description
1 polymer ?
#
loop_
_entity_poly.entity_id
_entity_poly.type
_entity_poly.pdbx_seq_one_letter_code
_entity_poly.pdbx_strand_id
1 'polypeptide(L)'
;MKSLMKLLLLTVVTTTSLMAAQVKLVHITNDEDQSFYHLGVNVDEEMGEVTSVYKKEFSDKGKIIGNETYSLEQVMKGVVLVRRSDRDVVKITVSNLNPSDGGDIEIDTLYSGVNDSRKKYSASVERVGEDWLFNFENRRTKTLHFISNKVFLIGVVGIKDIKRK
;
A
#
# COMPACT_ATOMS: atom_id res chain seq x y z
N MET A 1 -1.46 44.70 -53.66
CA MET A 1 -0.69 44.33 -52.46
C MET A 1 -1.47 43.26 -51.70
N LYS A 2 -0.80 42.14 -51.41
CA LYS A 2 -1.36 40.90 -50.86
C LYS A 2 -1.48 41.02 -49.34
N SER A 3 -2.62 40.65 -48.76
CA SER A 3 -2.71 40.36 -47.32
C SER A 3 -3.37 39.00 -47.14
N LEU A 4 -2.52 37.98 -46.96
CA LEU A 4 -2.92 36.64 -46.53
C LEU A 4 -3.23 36.71 -45.02
N MET A 5 -4.50 36.65 -44.67
CA MET A 5 -4.95 36.52 -43.28
C MET A 5 -4.74 35.07 -42.83
N LYS A 6 -3.62 34.79 -42.17
CA LYS A 6 -3.33 33.50 -41.54
C LYS A 6 -4.23 33.33 -40.30
N LEU A 7 -5.25 32.50 -40.43
CA LEU A 7 -6.05 32.01 -39.30
C LEU A 7 -5.17 31.04 -38.49
N LEU A 8 -4.67 31.51 -37.35
CA LEU A 8 -3.91 30.70 -36.41
C LEU A 8 -4.90 29.83 -35.62
N LEU A 9 -5.02 28.56 -36.00
CA LEU A 9 -5.80 27.58 -35.26
C LEU A 9 -5.05 27.24 -33.96
N LEU A 10 -5.51 27.81 -32.84
CA LEU A 10 -4.96 27.54 -31.52
C LEU A 10 -5.52 26.21 -31.02
N THR A 11 -4.82 25.10 -31.28
CA THR A 11 -5.12 23.80 -30.67
C THR A 11 -4.79 23.88 -29.18
N VAL A 12 -5.83 24.05 -28.37
CA VAL A 12 -5.75 23.84 -26.92
C VAL A 12 -5.52 22.34 -26.70
N VAL A 13 -4.27 21.95 -26.48
CA VAL A 13 -3.96 20.62 -25.96
C VAL A 13 -4.39 20.63 -24.50
N THR A 14 -5.63 20.24 -24.23
CA THR A 14 -6.07 19.94 -22.88
C THR A 14 -5.31 18.69 -22.43
N THR A 15 -4.21 18.88 -21.70
CA THR A 15 -3.57 17.79 -20.98
C THR A 15 -4.54 17.35 -19.89
N THR A 16 -5.35 16.33 -20.16
CA THR A 16 -6.10 15.65 -19.12
C THR A 16 -5.07 15.05 -18.18
N SER A 17 -4.91 15.66 -17.00
CA SER A 17 -4.19 15.01 -15.91
C SER A 17 -4.94 13.71 -15.63
N LEU A 18 -4.37 12.58 -16.03
CA LEU A 18 -4.83 11.26 -15.63
C LEU A 18 -4.91 11.25 -14.10
N MET A 19 -6.13 11.39 -13.57
CA MET A 19 -6.39 11.28 -12.15
C MET A 19 -6.27 9.79 -11.86
N ALA A 20 -5.27 9.38 -11.09
CA ALA A 20 -5.18 7.99 -10.71
C ALA A 20 -6.24 7.71 -9.62
N ALA A 21 -7.18 6.80 -9.89
CA ALA A 21 -8.21 6.44 -8.93
C ALA A 21 -7.62 5.59 -7.80
N GLN A 22 -8.00 5.87 -6.55
CA GLN A 22 -7.48 5.14 -5.38
C GLN A 22 -8.40 3.99 -5.00
N VAL A 23 -7.87 2.77 -5.06
CA VAL A 23 -8.56 1.56 -4.61
C VAL A 23 -7.95 1.11 -3.29
N LYS A 24 -8.77 1.06 -2.24
CA LYS A 24 -8.37 0.53 -0.94
C LYS A 24 -8.38 -1.00 -0.97
N LEU A 25 -7.23 -1.60 -0.70
CA LEU A 25 -7.07 -3.05 -0.66
C LEU A 25 -7.36 -3.61 0.72
N VAL A 26 -6.75 -3.03 1.76
CA VAL A 26 -6.86 -3.55 3.13
C VAL A 26 -6.81 -2.44 4.17
N HIS A 27 -7.63 -2.60 5.21
CA HIS A 27 -7.62 -1.81 6.43
C HIS A 27 -6.82 -2.55 7.52
N ILE A 28 -5.86 -1.87 8.14
CA ILE A 28 -4.93 -2.47 9.09
C ILE A 28 -5.06 -1.76 10.42
N THR A 29 -5.33 -2.53 11.47
CA THR A 29 -5.39 -2.07 12.86
C THR A 29 -4.33 -2.76 13.70
N ASN A 30 -4.05 -2.25 14.89
CA ASN A 30 -3.15 -2.89 15.85
C ASN A 30 -3.70 -2.75 17.29
N ASP A 31 -3.03 -3.37 18.25
CA ASP A 31 -3.40 -3.41 19.66
C ASP A 31 -2.62 -2.43 20.57
N GLU A 32 -1.72 -1.61 20.02
CA GLU A 32 -0.89 -0.66 20.79
C GLU A 32 -1.33 0.78 20.66
N ASP A 33 -1.59 1.21 19.43
CA ASP A 33 -1.96 2.56 19.11
C ASP A 33 -3.39 2.63 18.56
N GLN A 34 -4.00 3.80 18.71
CA GLN A 34 -5.34 4.05 18.18
C GLN A 34 -5.32 4.43 16.70
N SER A 35 -4.13 4.47 16.09
CA SER A 35 -3.99 4.76 14.67
C SER A 35 -4.32 3.52 13.84
N PHE A 36 -4.70 3.74 12.59
CA PHE A 36 -4.92 2.65 11.66
C PHE A 36 -4.40 3.03 10.28
N TYR A 37 -4.19 2.02 9.45
CA TYR A 37 -3.63 2.21 8.11
C TYR A 37 -4.59 1.72 7.04
N HIS A 38 -4.56 2.38 5.90
CA HIS A 38 -5.06 1.84 4.65
C HIS A 38 -3.88 1.58 3.73
N LEU A 39 -3.80 0.36 3.22
CA LEU A 39 -2.94 0.02 2.10
C LEU A 39 -3.83 -0.15 0.86
N GLY A 40 -3.37 0.37 -0.27
CA GLY A 40 -4.12 0.29 -1.51
C GLY A 40 -3.27 0.56 -2.74
N VAL A 41 -3.93 0.61 -3.89
CA VAL A 41 -3.30 0.89 -5.18
C VAL A 41 -3.91 2.13 -5.80
N ASN A 42 -3.08 2.89 -6.52
CA ASN A 42 -3.54 3.89 -7.47
C ASN A 42 -3.66 3.20 -8.82
N VAL A 43 -4.79 3.36 -9.50
CA VAL A 43 -5.05 2.77 -10.81
C VAL A 43 -5.21 3.86 -11.86
N ASP A 44 -4.76 3.56 -13.07
CA ASP A 44 -5.04 4.36 -14.25
C ASP A 44 -6.54 4.29 -14.58
N GLU A 45 -7.20 5.44 -14.76
CA GLU A 45 -8.66 5.48 -15.00
C GLU A 45 -9.07 4.90 -16.37
N GLU A 46 -8.16 4.88 -17.35
CA GLU A 46 -8.46 4.41 -18.70
C GLU A 46 -8.29 2.90 -18.83
N MET A 47 -7.17 2.36 -18.32
CA MET A 47 -6.82 0.94 -18.44
C MET A 47 -7.16 0.12 -17.18
N GLY A 48 -7.38 0.80 -16.05
CA GLY A 48 -7.56 0.15 -14.74
C GLY A 48 -6.29 -0.50 -14.20
N GLU A 49 -5.12 -0.19 -14.78
CA GLU A 49 -3.83 -0.78 -14.40
C GLU A 49 -3.26 -0.10 -13.15
N VAL A 50 -2.63 -0.88 -12.28
CA VAL A 50 -1.94 -0.34 -11.11
C VAL A 50 -0.74 0.50 -11.55
N THR A 51 -0.69 1.75 -11.08
CA THR A 51 0.44 2.66 -11.32
C THR A 51 1.38 2.75 -10.12
N SER A 52 0.83 2.59 -8.90
CA SER A 52 1.58 2.66 -7.65
C SER A 52 0.81 2.07 -6.48
N VAL A 53 1.52 1.79 -5.39
CA VAL A 53 0.95 1.38 -4.10
C VAL A 53 0.96 2.59 -3.17
N TYR A 54 -0.10 2.78 -2.38
CA TYR A 54 -0.14 3.81 -1.36
C TYR A 54 -0.33 3.21 0.04
N LYS A 55 0.24 3.89 1.03
CA LYS A 55 -0.04 3.70 2.45
C LYS A 55 -0.56 5.01 3.02
N LYS A 56 -1.70 4.97 3.69
CA LYS A 56 -2.25 6.09 4.46
C LYS A 56 -2.36 5.70 5.92
N GLU A 57 -1.93 6.58 6.81
CA GLU A 57 -2.08 6.46 8.26
C GLU A 57 -3.13 7.46 8.74
N PHE A 58 -4.01 6.99 9.62
CA PHE A 58 -5.12 7.75 10.15
C PHE A 58 -5.04 7.79 11.68
N SER A 59 -5.39 8.94 12.26
CA SER A 59 -5.61 9.04 13.70
C SER A 59 -6.87 8.26 14.12
N ASP A 60 -7.05 8.09 15.43
CA ASP A 60 -8.27 7.58 16.07
C ASP A 60 -9.57 8.21 15.55
N LYS A 61 -9.53 9.51 15.26
CA LYS A 61 -10.64 10.32 14.71
C LYS A 61 -10.79 10.24 13.18
N GLY A 62 -10.00 9.40 12.51
CA GLY A 62 -10.04 9.22 11.06
C GLY A 62 -9.38 10.35 10.25
N LYS A 63 -8.59 11.22 10.87
CA LYS A 63 -7.81 12.23 10.15
C LYS A 63 -6.55 11.60 9.56
N ILE A 64 -6.24 11.88 8.30
CA ILE A 64 -4.97 11.44 7.69
C ILE A 64 -3.81 12.15 8.40
N ILE A 65 -2.88 11.37 8.95
CA ILE A 65 -1.67 11.83 9.63
C ILE A 65 -0.38 11.34 8.95
N GLY A 66 -0.50 10.43 7.98
CA GLY A 66 0.60 9.99 7.13
C GLY A 66 0.10 9.55 5.76
N ASN A 67 0.88 9.80 4.72
CA ASN A 67 0.56 9.41 3.34
C ASN A 67 1.85 9.18 2.56
N GLU A 68 2.02 7.96 2.06
CA GLU A 68 3.20 7.51 1.32
C GLU A 68 2.73 6.82 0.04
N THR A 69 3.45 7.06 -1.06
CA THR A 69 3.22 6.40 -2.34
C THR A 69 4.53 5.77 -2.80
N TYR A 70 4.44 4.54 -3.30
CA TYR A 70 5.56 3.75 -3.78
C TYR A 70 5.31 3.35 -5.23
N SER A 71 6.31 3.55 -6.08
CA SER A 71 6.27 3.02 -7.44
C SER A 71 6.27 1.49 -7.42
N LEU A 72 5.83 0.88 -8.51
CA LEU A 72 5.88 -0.57 -8.69
C LEU A 72 7.31 -1.12 -8.54
N GLU A 73 8.30 -0.42 -9.09
CA GLU A 73 9.71 -0.79 -8.94
C GLU A 73 10.17 -0.76 -7.48
N GLN A 74 9.75 0.23 -6.70
CA GLN A 74 10.10 0.32 -5.28
C GLN A 74 9.54 -0.86 -4.50
N VAL A 75 8.26 -1.19 -4.69
CA VAL A 75 7.63 -2.31 -3.96
C VAL A 75 8.20 -3.67 -4.39
N MET A 76 8.67 -3.81 -5.63
CA MET A 76 9.39 -5.00 -6.09
C MET A 76 10.78 -5.14 -5.43
N LYS A 77 11.47 -4.02 -5.17
CA LYS A 77 12.74 -4.00 -4.44
C LYS A 77 12.57 -4.17 -2.92
N GLY A 78 11.34 -4.03 -2.44
CA GLY A 78 10.98 -4.07 -1.03
C GLY A 78 10.91 -2.67 -0.42
N VAL A 79 9.80 -2.36 0.24
CA VAL A 79 9.58 -1.08 0.94
C VAL A 79 9.25 -1.30 2.40
N VAL A 80 9.66 -0.34 3.22
CA VAL A 80 9.32 -0.31 4.65
C VAL A 80 8.01 0.42 4.81
N LEU A 81 6.98 -0.27 5.27
CA LEU A 81 5.68 0.33 5.57
C LEU A 81 5.66 0.95 6.96
N VAL A 82 6.31 0.34 7.94
CA VAL A 82 6.31 0.86 9.32
C VAL A 82 7.73 0.81 9.87
N ARG A 83 8.21 1.98 10.29
CA ARG A 83 9.46 2.13 11.05
C ARG A 83 9.14 2.63 12.46
N ARG A 84 9.78 2.04 13.48
CA ARG A 84 9.66 2.47 14.88
C ARG A 84 11.02 2.43 15.54
N SER A 85 11.37 3.51 16.24
CA SER A 85 12.59 3.62 17.06
C SER A 85 13.88 3.15 16.36
N ASP A 86 14.02 3.42 15.05
CA ASP A 86 15.09 3.01 14.12
C ASP A 86 14.92 1.65 13.38
N ARG A 87 13.98 0.81 13.78
CA ARG A 87 13.79 -0.54 13.23
C ARG A 87 12.73 -0.62 12.14
N ASP A 88 12.99 -1.46 11.14
CA ASP A 88 12.01 -1.88 10.13
C ASP A 88 11.03 -2.89 10.74
N VAL A 89 9.85 -2.40 11.13
CA VAL A 89 8.84 -3.23 11.79
C VAL A 89 8.01 -4.00 10.78
N VAL A 90 7.58 -3.35 9.69
CA VAL A 90 6.81 -3.98 8.62
C VAL A 90 7.45 -3.60 7.29
N LYS A 91 7.82 -4.62 6.52
CA LYS A 91 8.31 -4.50 5.15
C LYS A 91 7.39 -5.30 4.24
N ILE A 92 7.20 -4.81 3.02
CA ILE A 92 6.56 -5.59 1.96
C ILE A 92 7.46 -5.67 0.75
N THR A 93 7.41 -6.81 0.08
CA THR A 93 8.05 -7.03 -1.22
C THR A 93 7.03 -7.66 -2.15
N VAL A 94 6.99 -7.21 -3.41
CA VAL A 94 6.06 -7.73 -4.41
C VAL A 94 6.81 -8.55 -5.46
N SER A 95 6.30 -9.74 -5.77
CA SER A 95 6.78 -10.62 -6.85
C SER A 95 5.64 -10.97 -7.80
N ASN A 96 5.97 -11.52 -8.98
CA ASN A 96 5.00 -11.91 -10.00
C ASN A 96 4.01 -10.78 -10.36
N LEU A 97 4.50 -9.54 -10.39
CA LEU A 97 3.70 -8.35 -10.61
C LEU A 97 3.30 -8.24 -12.09
N ASN A 98 1.99 -8.19 -12.33
CA ASN A 98 1.38 -7.70 -13.55
C ASN A 98 0.48 -6.49 -13.20
N PRO A 99 0.77 -5.26 -13.69
CA PRO A 99 -0.06 -4.09 -13.42
C PRO A 99 -1.55 -4.26 -13.71
N SER A 100 -1.91 -5.11 -14.67
CA SER A 100 -3.30 -5.34 -15.09
C SER A 100 -4.00 -6.42 -14.24
N ASP A 101 -3.25 -7.35 -13.64
CA ASP A 101 -3.81 -8.55 -12.98
C ASP A 101 -3.52 -8.63 -11.48
N GLY A 102 -2.43 -8.01 -10.99
CA GLY A 102 -2.02 -8.03 -9.58
C GLY A 102 -0.63 -8.60 -9.33
N GLY A 103 -0.43 -9.23 -8.18
CA GLY A 103 0.86 -9.79 -7.80
C GLY A 103 0.89 -10.38 -6.39
N ASP A 104 1.96 -11.12 -6.11
CA ASP A 104 2.20 -11.76 -4.81
C ASP A 104 2.94 -10.81 -3.87
N ILE A 105 2.53 -10.76 -2.61
CA ILE A 105 3.06 -9.87 -1.59
C ILE A 105 3.65 -10.73 -0.46
N GLU A 106 4.95 -10.59 -0.21
CA GLU A 106 5.56 -11.05 1.04
C GLU A 106 5.50 -9.92 2.07
N ILE A 107 4.89 -10.18 3.23
CA ILE A 107 4.87 -9.26 4.37
C ILE A 107 5.88 -9.76 5.39
N ASP A 108 6.97 -9.02 5.56
CA ASP A 108 8.03 -9.30 6.53
C ASP A 108 7.88 -8.41 7.76
N THR A 109 7.62 -9.02 8.91
CA THR A 109 7.42 -8.35 10.19
C THR A 109 8.56 -8.65 11.17
N LEU A 110 9.00 -7.61 11.89
CA LEU A 110 9.89 -7.80 13.04
C LEU A 110 9.10 -8.45 14.17
N TYR A 111 9.38 -9.73 14.46
CA TYR A 111 8.76 -10.45 15.56
C TYR A 111 9.32 -9.99 16.91
N SER A 112 10.64 -9.79 16.99
CA SER A 112 11.31 -9.31 18.20
C SER A 112 12.59 -8.56 17.86
N GLY A 113 12.64 -7.29 18.22
CA GLY A 113 13.82 -6.43 18.09
C GLY A 113 14.95 -6.75 19.07
N VAL A 114 14.71 -7.61 20.07
CA VAL A 114 15.72 -8.03 21.04
C VAL A 114 16.75 -8.99 20.41
N ASN A 115 16.28 -9.86 19.51
CA ASN A 115 17.09 -10.88 18.85
C ASN A 115 17.02 -10.80 17.31
N ASP A 116 16.47 -9.70 16.79
CA ASP A 116 16.23 -9.45 15.37
C ASP A 116 15.45 -10.58 14.65
N SER A 117 14.56 -11.26 15.38
CA SER A 117 13.73 -12.33 14.81
C SER A 117 12.61 -11.74 13.97
N ARG A 118 12.35 -12.35 12.80
CA ARG A 118 11.34 -11.89 11.84
C ARG A 118 10.37 -13.00 11.45
N LYS A 119 9.16 -12.61 11.05
CA LYS A 119 8.10 -13.50 10.52
C LYS A 119 7.65 -13.02 9.16
N LYS A 120 7.47 -13.96 8.24
CA LYS A 120 6.99 -13.71 6.88
C LYS A 120 5.58 -14.25 6.72
N TYR A 121 4.74 -13.48 6.05
CA TYR A 121 3.37 -13.84 5.69
C TYR A 121 3.19 -13.70 4.19
N SER A 122 2.31 -14.52 3.62
CA SER A 122 1.95 -14.47 2.21
C SER A 122 0.61 -13.75 2.05
N ALA A 123 0.60 -12.77 1.17
CA ALA A 123 -0.59 -12.11 0.67
C ALA A 123 -0.53 -12.02 -0.85
N SER A 124 -1.64 -11.70 -1.49
CA SER A 124 -1.66 -11.39 -2.91
C SER A 124 -2.72 -10.33 -3.19
N VAL A 125 -2.56 -9.67 -4.32
CA VAL A 125 -3.56 -8.79 -4.90
C VAL A 125 -3.92 -9.37 -6.25
N GLU A 126 -5.21 -9.46 -6.55
CA GLU A 126 -5.69 -9.92 -7.85
C GLU A 126 -6.83 -9.02 -8.33
N ARG A 127 -6.90 -8.81 -9.64
CA ARG A 127 -8.03 -8.14 -10.29
C ARG A 127 -9.09 -9.17 -10.67
N VAL A 128 -10.32 -8.98 -10.22
CA VAL A 128 -11.49 -9.80 -10.58
C VAL A 128 -12.56 -8.89 -11.19
N GLY A 129 -12.59 -8.83 -12.52
CA GLY A 129 -13.41 -7.86 -13.24
C GLY A 129 -12.89 -6.44 -13.01
N GLU A 130 -13.72 -5.58 -12.44
CA GLU A 130 -13.36 -4.20 -12.09
C GLU A 130 -12.82 -4.06 -10.66
N ASP A 131 -12.96 -5.11 -9.84
CA ASP A 131 -12.56 -5.08 -8.44
C ASP A 131 -11.11 -5.53 -8.25
N TRP A 132 -10.40 -4.84 -7.36
CA TRP A 132 -9.12 -5.30 -6.84
C TRP A 132 -9.31 -5.98 -5.48
N LEU A 133 -8.89 -7.23 -5.39
CA LEU A 133 -9.06 -8.06 -4.20
C LEU A 133 -7.72 -8.26 -3.50
N PHE A 134 -7.71 -8.06 -2.19
CA PHE A 134 -6.58 -8.43 -1.34
C PHE A 134 -6.85 -9.78 -0.69
N ASN A 135 -5.88 -10.69 -0.80
CA ASN A 135 -5.90 -12.00 -0.18
C ASN A 135 -4.78 -12.09 0.84
N PHE A 136 -5.08 -12.59 2.04
CA PHE A 136 -4.11 -12.90 3.08
C PHE A 136 -4.18 -14.39 3.38
N GLU A 137 -3.04 -15.07 3.23
CA GLU A 137 -2.94 -16.53 3.34
C GLU A 137 -4.01 -17.24 2.52
N ASN A 138 -4.08 -16.90 1.22
CA ASN A 138 -5.02 -17.43 0.23
C ASN A 138 -6.51 -17.23 0.55
N ARG A 139 -6.87 -16.22 1.36
CA ARG A 139 -8.28 -15.85 1.56
C ARG A 139 -8.49 -14.35 1.42
N ARG A 140 -9.57 -14.00 0.71
CA ARG A 140 -10.03 -12.63 0.57
C ARG A 140 -10.18 -11.98 1.94
N THR A 141 -9.49 -10.86 2.13
CA THR A 141 -9.36 -10.18 3.41
C THR A 141 -9.48 -8.67 3.19
N LYS A 142 -10.38 -8.03 3.94
CA LYS A 142 -10.53 -6.56 3.92
C LYS A 142 -9.88 -5.90 5.13
N THR A 143 -9.70 -6.66 6.21
CA THR A 143 -9.18 -6.15 7.48
C THR A 143 -8.11 -7.07 8.04
N LEU A 144 -6.97 -6.48 8.41
CA LEU A 144 -5.93 -7.13 9.20
C LEU A 144 -5.83 -6.45 10.58
N HIS A 145 -5.50 -7.26 11.57
CA HIS A 145 -5.22 -6.82 12.93
C HIS A 145 -3.88 -7.37 13.37
N PHE A 146 -2.95 -6.45 13.64
CA PHE A 146 -1.59 -6.74 14.04
C PHE A 146 -1.57 -6.86 15.56
N ILE A 147 -1.05 -7.97 16.05
CA ILE A 147 -0.94 -8.26 17.48
C ILE A 147 0.50 -8.05 17.87
N SER A 148 0.73 -7.22 18.88
CA SER A 148 2.07 -6.85 19.30
C SER A 148 2.74 -7.94 20.13
N ASN A 149 4.03 -8.11 19.92
CA ASN A 149 4.88 -8.93 20.77
C ASN A 149 5.40 -8.07 21.91
N LYS A 150 5.13 -8.49 23.16
CA LYS A 150 5.54 -7.77 24.37
C LYS A 150 6.43 -8.63 25.23
N VAL A 151 7.50 -8.02 25.74
CA VAL A 151 8.37 -8.61 26.76
C VAL A 151 8.17 -7.84 28.07
N PHE A 152 8.01 -8.59 29.16
CA PHE A 152 7.84 -8.01 30.50
C PHE A 152 9.01 -7.06 30.81
N LEU A 153 8.71 -5.86 31.32
CA LEU A 153 9.63 -4.72 31.58
C LEU A 153 10.19 -3.96 30.36
N ILE A 154 10.21 -4.55 29.16
CA ILE A 154 10.72 -3.87 27.94
C ILE A 154 9.57 -3.19 27.17
N GLY A 155 8.37 -3.77 27.22
CA GLY A 155 7.22 -3.30 26.44
C GLY A 155 7.15 -3.97 25.07
N VAL A 156 6.71 -3.24 24.05
CA VAL A 156 6.53 -3.74 22.69
C VAL A 156 7.88 -3.93 22.01
N VAL A 157 8.14 -5.15 21.55
CA VAL A 157 9.39 -5.53 20.87
C VAL A 157 9.18 -5.90 19.40
N GLY A 158 7.94 -5.98 18.92
CA GLY A 158 7.65 -6.36 17.53
C GLY A 158 6.19 -6.76 17.31
N ILE A 159 5.92 -7.51 16.26
CA ILE A 159 4.61 -8.06 15.89
C ILE A 159 4.62 -9.56 16.16
N LYS A 160 3.77 -9.98 17.09
CA LYS A 160 3.61 -11.40 17.44
C LYS A 160 2.89 -12.15 16.34
N ASP A 161 1.83 -11.56 15.79
CA ASP A 161 0.97 -12.20 14.80
C ASP A 161 0.16 -11.19 13.96
N ILE A 162 -0.34 -11.63 12.81
CA ILE A 162 -1.31 -10.88 11.99
C ILE A 162 -2.57 -11.73 11.84
N LYS A 163 -3.72 -11.18 12.25
CA LYS A 163 -5.02 -11.84 12.13
C LYS A 163 -5.93 -11.15 11.14
N ARG A 164 -6.71 -11.94 10.40
CA ARG A 164 -7.86 -11.45 9.64
C ARG A 164 -9.00 -11.12 10.60
N LYS A 165 -9.75 -10.05 10.33
CA LYS A 165 -11.00 -9.70 11.03
C LYS A 165 -12.17 -9.64 10.07
#